data_AF-A0A3M1SKT8-F1
#
_entry.id   AF-A0A3M1SKT8-F1
#
_cell.length_a   1.000
_cell.length_b   1.000
_cell.length_c   1.000
_cell.angle_alpha   90.00
_cell.angle_beta   90.00
_cell.angle_gamma   90.00
#
_symmetry.space_group_name_H-M   'P 1'
#
loop_
_entity.id
_entity.type
_entity.pdbx_description
1 polymer ?
#
loop_
_entity_poly.entity_id
_entity_poly.type
_entity_poly.pdbx_seq_one_letter_code
_entity_poly.pdbx_strand_id
1 'polypeptide(L)'
;MLQIATTQEQAIKVVRAVEMFQQLNEPPMKTVVGLSNISNGCPKHIRPILNKYYFLMLERAGLTAAIADAGEMKEAMEEKEEFEKVLRGEEIEDREKMVVMKKTIDVIEGRTLYAHSYLEM
;
A
#
# COMPACT_ATOMS: atom_id res chain seq x y z
N MET A 1 3.84 5.19 -15.89
CA MET A 1 3.78 5.86 -14.57
C MET A 1 2.94 5.00 -13.63
N LEU A 2 3.12 5.12 -12.31
CA LEU A 2 2.47 4.27 -11.29
C LEU A 2 1.48 5.06 -10.40
N GLN A 3 1.07 6.25 -10.85
CA GLN A 3 0.24 7.13 -10.05
C GLN A 3 -1.15 6.51 -9.90
N ILE A 4 -1.65 6.41 -8.68
CA ILE A 4 -2.98 5.84 -8.41
C ILE A 4 -4.08 6.62 -9.13
N ALA A 5 -3.89 7.94 -9.31
CA ALA A 5 -4.85 8.83 -9.93
C ALA A 5 -5.01 8.64 -11.46
N THR A 6 -4.00 8.08 -12.13
CA THR A 6 -4.00 7.96 -13.61
C THR A 6 -3.81 6.52 -14.10
N THR A 7 -3.20 5.67 -13.29
CA THR A 7 -2.77 4.30 -13.65
C THR A 7 -3.04 3.33 -12.49
N GLN A 8 -4.25 3.41 -11.93
CA GLN A 8 -4.63 2.64 -10.73
C GLN A 8 -4.36 1.14 -10.87
N GLU A 9 -4.63 0.54 -12.03
CA GLU A 9 -4.45 -0.91 -12.20
C GLU A 9 -2.99 -1.37 -12.11
N GLN A 10 -2.03 -0.45 -12.17
CA GLN A 10 -0.61 -0.77 -12.02
C GLN A 10 -0.23 -1.06 -10.57
N ALA A 11 -0.95 -0.50 -9.59
CA ALA A 11 -0.62 -0.66 -8.17
C ALA A 11 -0.62 -2.14 -7.75
N ILE A 12 -1.73 -2.85 -7.99
CA ILE A 12 -1.82 -4.29 -7.67
C ILE A 12 -0.88 -5.15 -8.53
N LYS A 13 -0.63 -4.76 -9.79
CA LYS A 13 0.29 -5.49 -10.67
C LYS A 13 1.72 -5.47 -10.14
N VAL A 14 2.15 -4.37 -9.53
CA VAL A 14 3.48 -4.28 -8.92
C VAL A 14 3.57 -5.15 -7.67
N VAL A 15 2.54 -5.19 -6.82
CA VAL A 15 2.50 -6.10 -5.66
C VAL A 15 2.66 -7.55 -6.12
N ARG A 16 1.89 -7.97 -7.14
CA ARG A 16 1.99 -9.31 -7.74
C ARG A 16 3.35 -9.57 -8.39
N ALA A 17 3.95 -8.57 -9.05
CA ALA A 17 5.27 -8.71 -9.63
C ALA A 17 6.34 -8.96 -8.55
N VAL A 18 6.29 -8.24 -7.42
CA VAL A 18 7.19 -8.45 -6.28
C VAL A 18 7.06 -9.87 -5.74
N GLU A 19 5.82 -10.35 -5.54
CA GLU A 19 5.54 -11.71 -5.09
C GLU A 19 6.11 -12.77 -6.07
N MET A 20 5.91 -12.56 -7.38
CA MET A 20 6.47 -13.44 -8.41
C MET A 20 8.01 -13.45 -8.36
N PHE A 21 8.66 -12.30 -8.19
CA PHE A 21 10.14 -12.23 -8.10
C PHE A 21 10.69 -13.01 -6.90
N GLN A 22 9.92 -13.17 -5.83
CA GLN A 22 10.33 -13.99 -4.70
C GLN A 22 10.37 -15.49 -5.03
N GLN A 23 9.58 -15.93 -6.01
CA GLN A 23 9.45 -17.34 -6.38
C GLN A 23 10.37 -17.76 -7.55
N LEU A 24 11.00 -16.79 -8.24
CA LEU A 24 11.76 -17.07 -9.46
C LEU A 24 13.18 -17.58 -9.23
N ASN A 25 13.80 -17.32 -8.08
CA ASN A 25 15.20 -17.67 -7.81
C ASN A 25 15.39 -18.18 -6.37
N GLU A 26 16.46 -18.95 -6.16
CA GLU A 26 16.92 -19.39 -4.83
C GLU A 26 18.41 -19.02 -4.67
N PRO A 27 18.76 -18.01 -3.84
CA PRO A 27 17.88 -17.20 -2.99
C PRO A 27 17.00 -16.21 -3.80
N PRO A 28 15.88 -15.73 -3.20
CA PRO A 28 14.98 -14.78 -3.85
C PRO A 28 15.67 -13.51 -4.34
N MET A 29 15.18 -12.95 -5.45
CA MET A 29 15.67 -11.68 -5.95
C MET A 29 15.26 -10.52 -5.03
N LYS A 30 16.22 -9.64 -4.75
CA LYS A 30 15.95 -8.41 -4.00
C LYS A 30 15.18 -7.43 -4.87
N THR A 31 14.16 -6.81 -4.30
CA THR A 31 13.30 -5.83 -4.98
C THR A 31 13.33 -4.49 -4.26
N VAL A 32 13.39 -3.40 -5.03
CA VAL A 32 13.36 -2.02 -4.52
C VAL A 32 12.33 -1.19 -5.27
N VAL A 33 11.57 -0.35 -4.55
CA VAL A 33 10.56 0.54 -5.14
C VAL A 33 10.70 1.98 -4.66
N GLY A 34 10.33 2.93 -5.50
CA GLY A 34 10.11 4.33 -5.08
C GLY A 34 8.66 4.52 -4.68
N LEU A 35 8.39 4.64 -3.38
CA LEU A 35 7.03 4.55 -2.83
C LEU A 35 6.18 5.77 -3.17
N SER A 36 6.76 6.97 -3.10
CA SER A 36 6.07 8.24 -3.34
C SER A 36 5.47 8.38 -4.76
N ASN A 37 5.86 7.52 -5.69
CA ASN A 37 5.31 7.48 -7.04
C ASN A 37 3.82 7.15 -7.07
N ILE A 38 3.32 6.33 -6.12
CA ILE A 38 1.91 5.92 -6.11
C ILE A 38 0.98 7.08 -5.81
N SER A 39 1.41 8.01 -4.95
CA SER A 39 0.60 9.12 -4.46
C SER A 39 0.91 10.45 -5.16
N ASN A 40 1.74 10.44 -6.21
CA ASN A 40 2.02 11.64 -6.98
C ASN A 40 0.76 12.20 -7.63
N GLY A 41 0.49 13.50 -7.40
CA GLY A 41 -0.72 14.18 -7.87
C GLY A 41 -1.90 14.13 -6.88
N CYS A 42 -1.77 13.41 -5.76
CA CYS A 42 -2.80 13.36 -4.72
C CYS A 42 -2.65 14.51 -3.70
N PRO A 43 -3.74 14.93 -3.01
CA PRO A 43 -3.71 15.88 -1.91
C PRO A 43 -2.74 15.48 -0.81
N LYS A 44 -2.08 16.47 -0.20
CA LYS A 44 -0.99 16.26 0.77
C LYS A 44 -1.38 15.37 1.95
N HIS A 45 -2.62 15.44 2.41
CA HIS A 45 -3.11 14.65 3.55
C HIS A 45 -3.44 13.19 3.17
N ILE A 46 -3.70 12.89 1.89
CA ILE A 46 -3.98 11.53 1.39
C ILE A 46 -2.70 10.76 1.08
N ARG A 47 -1.63 11.45 0.70
CA ARG A 47 -0.36 10.82 0.29
C ARG A 47 0.21 9.86 1.34
N PRO A 48 0.30 10.22 2.63
CA PRO A 48 0.83 9.31 3.66
C PRO A 48 -0.02 8.06 3.80
N ILE A 49 -1.35 8.18 3.71
CA ILE A 49 -2.30 7.06 3.80
C ILE A 49 -2.03 6.05 2.67
N LEU A 50 -1.97 6.54 1.43
CA LEU A 50 -1.68 5.72 0.26
C LEU A 50 -0.29 5.07 0.34
N ASN A 51 0.73 5.84 0.69
CA ASN A 51 2.10 5.35 0.80
C ASN A 51 2.20 4.22 1.84
N LYS A 52 1.65 4.45 3.05
CA LYS A 52 1.69 3.53 4.18
C LYS A 52 1.07 2.18 3.86
N TYR A 53 -0.19 2.15 3.40
CA TYR A 53 -0.86 0.87 3.16
C TYR A 53 -0.36 0.19 1.89
N TYR A 54 0.10 0.94 0.89
CA TYR A 54 0.79 0.33 -0.24
C TYR A 54 2.13 -0.30 0.15
N PHE A 55 2.90 0.34 1.03
CA PHE A 55 4.12 -0.24 1.57
C PHE A 55 3.87 -1.55 2.31
N LEU A 56 2.86 -1.61 3.18
CA LEU A 56 2.51 -2.85 3.89
C LEU A 56 2.10 -3.97 2.95
N MET A 57 1.37 -3.67 1.87
CA MET A 57 1.04 -4.65 0.83
C MET A 57 2.31 -5.17 0.13
N LEU A 58 3.27 -4.30 -0.17
CA LEU A 58 4.53 -4.68 -0.81
C LEU A 58 5.46 -5.46 0.13
N GLU A 59 5.53 -5.07 1.40
CA GLU A 59 6.32 -5.77 2.41
C GLU A 59 5.81 -7.19 2.61
N ARG A 60 4.48 -7.36 2.69
CA ARG A 60 3.83 -8.68 2.69
C ARG A 60 4.15 -9.51 1.45
N ALA A 61 4.29 -8.88 0.28
CA ALA A 61 4.68 -9.55 -0.96
C ALA A 61 6.17 -9.92 -1.03
N GLY A 62 6.98 -9.50 -0.04
CA GLY A 62 8.42 -9.79 0.04
C GLY A 62 9.31 -8.68 -0.52
N LEU A 63 8.85 -7.43 -0.48
CA LEU A 63 9.69 -6.27 -0.83
C LEU A 63 10.94 -6.19 0.05
N THR A 64 12.11 -5.99 -0.57
CA THR A 64 13.37 -5.90 0.17
C THR A 64 13.70 -4.48 0.66
N ALA A 65 13.40 -3.46 -0.15
CA ALA A 65 13.69 -2.07 0.20
C ALA A 65 12.70 -1.08 -0.44
N ALA A 66 12.50 0.06 0.21
CA ALA A 66 11.69 1.17 -0.32
C ALA A 66 12.46 2.49 -0.21
N ILE A 67 12.41 3.30 -1.27
CA ILE A 67 12.79 4.71 -1.22
C ILE A 67 11.54 5.49 -0.81
N ALA A 68 11.48 5.87 0.46
CA ALA A 68 10.31 6.46 1.11
C ALA A 68 10.72 7.40 2.25
N ASP A 69 9.76 8.14 2.79
CA ASP A 69 9.94 8.89 4.03
C ASP A 69 10.06 7.94 5.23
N ALA A 70 11.12 8.07 6.01
CA ALA A 70 11.39 7.16 7.13
C ALA A 70 10.36 7.27 8.27
N GLY A 71 9.76 8.45 8.46
CA GLY A 71 8.70 8.66 9.45
C GLY A 71 7.43 7.90 9.05
N GLU A 72 6.98 8.07 7.82
CA GLU A 72 5.80 7.37 7.28
C GLU A 72 5.97 5.85 7.35
N MET A 73 7.16 5.32 7.04
CA MET A 73 7.42 3.87 7.08
C MET A 73 7.47 3.33 8.51
N LYS A 74 7.94 4.12 9.46
CA LYS A 74 7.91 3.73 10.87
C LYS A 74 6.47 3.61 11.35
N GLU A 75 5.63 4.60 11.07
CA GLU A 75 4.19 4.56 11.40
C GLU A 75 3.49 3.37 10.71
N ALA A 76 3.83 3.09 9.46
CA ALA A 76 3.31 1.93 8.75
C ALA A 76 3.61 0.61 9.48
N MET A 77 4.85 0.44 9.94
CA MET A 77 5.27 -0.77 10.64
C MET A 77 4.61 -0.92 12.03
N GLU A 78 4.28 0.19 12.70
CA GLU A 78 3.52 0.18 13.95
C GLU A 78 2.06 -0.29 13.73
N GLU A 79 1.47 0.03 12.57
CA GLU A 79 0.13 -0.42 12.17
C GLU A 79 0.10 -1.81 11.50
N LYS A 80 1.24 -2.50 11.37
CA LYS A 80 1.33 -3.78 10.64
C LYS A 80 0.41 -4.86 11.20
N GLU A 81 0.28 -4.96 12.52
CA GLU A 81 -0.60 -5.95 13.14
C GLU A 81 -2.09 -5.67 12.86
N GLU A 82 -2.51 -4.41 12.96
CA GLU A 82 -3.86 -3.98 12.63
C GLU A 82 -4.18 -4.22 11.15
N PHE A 83 -3.21 -3.92 10.28
CA PHE A 83 -3.30 -4.19 8.85
C PHE A 83 -3.51 -5.66 8.52
N GLU A 84 -2.75 -6.54 9.17
CA GLU A 84 -2.91 -7.99 9.03
C GLU A 84 -4.28 -8.49 9.51
N LYS A 85 -4.81 -7.94 10.61
CA LYS A 85 -6.18 -8.23 11.09
C LYS A 85 -7.23 -7.80 10.07
N VAL A 86 -7.12 -6.57 9.54
CA VAL A 86 -8.06 -6.03 8.55
C VAL A 86 -8.04 -6.85 7.26
N LEU A 87 -6.88 -7.31 6.80
CA LEU A 87 -6.76 -8.19 5.63
C LEU A 87 -7.43 -9.56 5.85
N ARG A 88 -7.39 -10.10 7.07
CA ARG A 88 -8.11 -11.34 7.43
C ARG A 88 -9.62 -11.14 7.60
N GLY A 89 -10.10 -9.91 7.52
CA GLY A 89 -11.51 -9.57 7.74
C GLY A 89 -11.90 -9.41 9.20
N GLU A 90 -10.93 -9.33 10.12
CA GLU A 90 -11.14 -9.08 11.54
C GLU A 90 -11.42 -7.59 11.80
N GLU A 91 -12.04 -7.30 12.95
CA GLU A 91 -12.24 -5.92 13.42
C GLU A 91 -11.05 -5.46 14.28
N ILE A 92 -10.77 -4.16 14.25
CA ILE A 92 -9.79 -3.50 15.12
C ILE A 92 -10.51 -2.48 16.02
N GLU A 93 -9.90 -2.12 17.14
CA GLU A 93 -10.50 -1.18 18.10
C GLU A 93 -10.77 0.21 17.47
N ASP A 94 -9.84 0.69 16.66
CA ASP A 94 -9.96 1.95 15.95
C ASP A 94 -10.79 1.79 14.66
N ARG A 95 -12.09 2.06 14.77
CA ARG A 95 -13.03 1.94 13.66
C ARG A 95 -12.77 2.92 12.52
N GLU A 96 -12.30 4.13 12.81
CA GLU A 96 -12.01 5.13 11.78
C GLU A 96 -10.81 4.70 10.95
N LYS A 97 -9.72 4.30 11.62
CA LYS A 97 -8.54 3.74 10.96
C LYS A 97 -8.88 2.50 10.14
N MET A 98 -9.72 1.61 10.67
CA MET A 98 -10.18 0.41 9.97
C MET A 98 -10.86 0.74 8.64
N VAL A 99 -11.75 1.75 8.65
CA VAL A 99 -12.47 2.19 7.45
C VAL A 99 -11.49 2.77 6.43
N VAL A 100 -10.59 3.65 6.86
CA VAL A 100 -9.58 4.25 5.97
C VAL A 100 -8.69 3.17 5.35
N MET A 101 -8.23 2.22 6.15
CA MET A 101 -7.38 1.11 5.71
C MET A 101 -8.10 0.22 4.70
N LYS A 102 -9.34 -0.23 5.00
CA LYS A 102 -10.15 -1.04 4.07
C LYS A 102 -10.36 -0.32 2.74
N LYS A 103 -10.77 0.95 2.79
CA LYS A 103 -10.95 1.78 1.59
C LYS A 103 -9.67 1.88 0.76
N THR A 104 -8.52 2.06 1.42
CA THR A 104 -7.24 2.19 0.73
C THR A 104 -6.82 0.87 0.06
N ILE A 105 -7.02 -0.26 0.74
CA ILE A 105 -6.77 -1.59 0.17
C ILE A 105 -7.69 -1.83 -1.04
N ASP A 106 -8.98 -1.51 -0.92
CA ASP A 106 -9.95 -1.67 -2.02
C ASP A 106 -9.57 -0.86 -3.26
N VAL A 107 -9.06 0.35 -3.06
CA VAL A 107 -8.53 1.18 -4.13
C VAL A 107 -7.29 0.53 -4.77
N ILE A 108 -6.31 0.11 -3.97
CA ILE A 108 -5.06 -0.46 -4.48
C ILE A 108 -5.32 -1.77 -5.24
N GLU A 109 -6.21 -2.63 -4.74
CA GLU A 109 -6.60 -3.88 -5.38
C GLU A 109 -7.48 -3.68 -6.63
N GLY A 110 -7.98 -2.46 -6.86
CA GLY A 110 -8.88 -2.16 -7.97
C GLY A 110 -10.31 -2.64 -7.76
N ARG A 111 -10.71 -2.97 -6.51
CA ARG A 111 -12.10 -3.28 -6.15
C ARG A 111 -13.00 -2.05 -6.23
N THR A 112 -12.43 -0.87 -5.96
CA THR A 112 -13.10 0.43 -6.05
C THR A 112 -12.24 1.42 -6.85
N LEU A 113 -12.85 2.26 -7.69
CA LEU A 113 -12.13 3.31 -8.41
C LEU A 113 -11.64 4.42 -7.46
N TYR A 114 -10.41 4.87 -7.68
CA TYR A 114 -9.84 5.98 -6.92
C TYR A 114 -10.58 7.29 -7.19
N ALA A 115 -10.92 8.01 -6.12
CA ALA A 115 -11.28 9.41 -6.16
C ALA A 115 -10.69 10.09 -4.91
N HIS A 116 -10.28 11.37 -5.03
CA HIS A 116 -9.76 12.14 -3.88
C HIS A 116 -10.75 12.13 -2.71
N SER A 117 -12.03 12.41 -3.00
CA SER A 117 -13.12 12.41 -2.02
C SER A 117 -13.44 11.04 -1.42
N TYR A 118 -12.97 9.95 -2.02
CA TYR A 118 -13.24 8.61 -1.49
C TYR A 118 -12.39 8.29 -0.27
N LEU A 119 -11.18 8.87 -0.21
CA LEU A 119 -10.25 8.75 0.92
C LEU A 119 -10.30 9.97 1.86
N GLU A 120 -10.99 11.05 1.50
CA GLU A 120 -11.36 12.14 2.41
C GLU A 120 -12.59 11.69 3.24
N MET A 121 -12.38 11.33 4.50
CA MET A 121 -13.44 11.12 5.49
C MET A 121 -13.04 11.75 6.82
#